data_AF-Q8U2M0-F1
#
_entry.id   AF-Q8U2M0-F1
#
_cell.length_a   1.000
_cell.length_b   1.000
_cell.length_c   1.000
_cell.angle_alpha   90.00
_cell.angle_beta   90.00
_cell.angle_gamma   90.00
#
_symmetry.space_group_name_H-M   'P 1'
#
loop_
_entity.id
_entity.type
_entity.pdbx_description
1 polymer ?
#
loop_
_entity_poly.entity_id
_entity_poly.type
_entity_poly.pdbx_seq_one_letter_code
_entity_poly.pdbx_strand_id
1 'polypeptide(L)' 'MGMEVKRIDSQGRIVLPKEWRKRWGNEVILIEFEDRIEILPKRKPKLSEFFDIIEVEEVEEDVEKELLKELAGEYE' A
#
# COMPACT_ATOMS: atom_id res chain seq x y z
N MET A 1 -21.63 2.83 -11.77
CA MET A 1 -21.17 4.02 -11.03
C MET A 1 -22.16 4.26 -9.90
N GLY A 2 -21.72 4.38 -8.65
CA GLY A 2 -22.60 4.56 -7.50
C GLY A 2 -22.17 5.78 -6.71
N MET A 3 -23.12 6.67 -6.41
CA MET A 3 -22.92 7.90 -5.65
C MET A 3 -23.80 7.83 -4.40
N GLU A 4 -23.25 8.19 -3.25
CA GLU A 4 -23.95 8.20 -1.98
C GLU A 4 -23.59 9.48 -1.23
N VAL A 5 -24.60 10.24 -0.79
CA VAL A 5 -24.37 11.43 0.04
C VAL A 5 -24.49 11.02 1.50
N LYS A 6 -23.41 11.22 2.28
CA LYS A 6 -23.39 10.97 3.73
C LYS A 6 -23.13 12.25 4.49
N ARG A 7 -23.76 12.37 5.65
CA ARG A 7 -23.42 13.42 6.61
C ARG A 7 -22.13 13.04 7.33
N ILE A 8 -21.31 14.05 7.58
CA ILE A 8 -20.16 13.96 8.46
C ILE A 8 -20.68 14.07 9.88
N ASP A 9 -20.26 13.16 10.76
CA ASP A 9 -20.64 13.24 12.18
C ASP A 9 -19.86 14.33 12.92
N SER A 10 -20.20 14.56 14.19
CA SER A 10 -19.54 15.59 15.02
C SER A 10 -18.04 15.35 15.24
N GLN A 11 -17.55 14.14 14.97
CA GLN A 11 -16.13 13.78 15.08
C GLN A 11 -15.41 13.81 13.73
N GLY A 12 -16.07 14.28 12.66
CA GLY A 12 -15.47 14.35 11.33
C GLY A 12 -15.48 13.02 10.56
N ARG A 13 -16.19 11.98 11.03
CA ARG A 13 -16.18 10.67 10.39
C ARG A 13 -17.25 10.56 9.30
N ILE A 14 -16.94 9.77 8.28
CA ILE A 14 -17.88 9.33 7.26
C ILE A 14 -18.05 7.82 7.30
N VAL A 15 -19.29 7.36 7.19
CA VAL A 15 -19.59 5.92 7.21
C VAL A 15 -19.60 5.38 5.79
N LEU A 16 -18.62 4.54 5.45
CA LEU A 16 -18.58 3.84 4.18
C LEU A 16 -19.66 2.74 4.12
N PRO A 17 -20.48 2.70 3.05
CA PRO A 17 -21.49 1.66 2.86
C PRO A 17 -20.91 0.25 2.98
N LYS A 18 -21.70 -0.67 3.55
CA LYS A 18 -21.30 -2.08 3.77
C LYS A 18 -20.78 -2.74 2.49
N GLU A 19 -21.45 -2.50 1.37
CA GLU A 19 -21.06 -3.09 0.08
C GLU A 19 -19.72 -2.58 -0.46
N TRP A 20 -19.31 -1.37 -0.07
CA TRP A 20 -18.01 -0.84 -0.46
C TRP A 20 -16.91 -1.47 0.41
N ARG A 21 -17.14 -1.54 1.73
CA ARG A 21 -16.21 -2.19 2.68
C ARG A 21 -15.98 -3.67 2.35
N LYS A 22 -16.98 -4.40 1.87
CA LYS A 22 -16.79 -5.78 1.38
C LYS A 22 -15.76 -5.89 0.26
N ARG A 23 -15.66 -4.88 -0.62
CA ARG A 23 -14.72 -4.86 -1.75
C ARG A 23 -13.38 -4.23 -1.39
N TRP A 24 -13.39 -3.25 -0.49
CA TRP A 24 -12.24 -2.39 -0.19
C TRP A 24 -11.47 -2.83 1.05
N GLY A 25 -12.09 -3.63 1.93
CA GLY A 25 -11.55 -3.99 3.23
C GLY A 25 -11.89 -2.95 4.32
N ASN A 26 -11.10 -2.96 5.39
CA ASN A 26 -11.30 -2.12 6.57
C ASN A 26 -10.30 -0.96 6.67
N GLU A 27 -9.35 -0.87 5.74
CA GLU A 27 -8.36 0.21 5.68
C GLU A 27 -8.46 0.95 4.35
N VAL A 28 -8.34 2.26 4.41
CA VAL A 28 -8.34 3.15 3.25
C VAL A 28 -7.21 4.15 3.37
N ILE A 29 -6.75 4.65 2.23
CA ILE A 29 -5.84 5.77 2.10
C ILE A 29 -6.70 7.00 1.85
N LEU A 30 -6.47 8.06 2.62
CA LEU A 30 -7.08 9.38 2.41
C LEU A 30 -6.01 10.29 1.81
N ILE A 31 -6.31 10.87 0.66
CA ILE A 31 -5.45 11.85 -0.01
C ILE A 31 -6.20 13.17 -0.04
N GLU A 32 -5.64 14.18 0.63
CA GLU A 32 -6.17 15.54 0.65
C GLU A 32 -5.61 16.35 -0.51
N PHE A 33 -6.50 17.00 -1.25
CA PHE A 33 -6.20 18.00 -2.26
C PHE A 33 -6.84 19.33 -1.85
N GLU A 34 -6.50 20.42 -2.54
CA GLU A 34 -7.05 21.75 -2.24
C GLU A 34 -8.59 21.82 -2.31
N ASP A 35 -9.22 21.03 -3.20
CA ASP A 35 -10.67 21.09 -3.48
C ASP A 35 -11.45 19.83 -3.06
N ARG A 36 -10.75 18.74 -2.71
CA ARG A 36 -11.39 17.44 -2.44
C ARG A 36 -10.52 16.50 -1.62
N ILE A 37 -11.16 15.43 -1.11
CA ILE A 37 -10.49 14.28 -0.53
C ILE A 37 -10.78 13.06 -1.39
N GLU A 38 -9.75 12.34 -1.79
CA GLU A 38 -9.88 11.04 -2.45
C GLU A 38 -9.68 9.90 -1.44
N ILE A 39 -10.52 8.88 -1.55
CA ILE A 39 -10.52 7.71 -0.66
C ILE A 39 -10.25 6.48 -1.49
N LEU A 40 -9.10 5.85 -1.26
CA LEU A 40 -8.66 4.66 -1.98
C LEU A 40 -8.62 3.45 -1.04
N PRO A 41 -9.02 2.25 -1.48
CA PRO A 41 -8.83 1.04 -0.69
C PRO A 41 -7.33 0.79 -0.48
N LYS A 42 -6.91 0.57 0.77
CA LYS A 42 -5.55 0.12 1.06
C LYS A 42 -5.47 -1.38 0.76
N ARG A 43 -5.25 -1.71 -0.51
CA ARG A 43 -4.95 -3.10 -0.89
C ARG A 43 -3.60 -3.45 -0.29
N LYS A 44 -3.47 -4.64 0.30
CA LYS A 44 -2.13 -5.18 0.58
C LYS A 44 -1.38 -5.11 -0.74
N PRO A 45 -0.25 -4.40 -0.84
CA PRO A 45 0.54 -4.48 -2.05
C PRO A 45 0.83 -5.96 -2.28
N LYS A 46 0.62 -6.45 -3.50
CA LYS A 46 1.21 -7.74 -3.81
C LYS A 46 2.71 -7.45 -3.83
N LEU A 47 3.49 -8.15 -3.00
CA LEU A 47 4.94 -8.00 -2.99
C LEU A 47 5.50 -8.19 -4.42
N SER A 48 4.82 -8.99 -5.26
CA SER A 48 5.05 -9.15 -6.70
C SER A 48 5.09 -7.85 -7.51
N GLU A 49 4.34 -6.82 -7.12
CA GLU A 49 4.32 -5.51 -7.80
C GLU A 49 5.57 -4.67 -7.49
N PHE A 50 6.35 -5.05 -6.47
CA PHE A 50 7.62 -4.41 -6.12
C PHE A 50 8.85 -5.17 -6.63
N PHE A 51 8.73 -6.45 -7.02
CA PHE A 51 9.84 -7.21 -7.60
C PHE A 51 10.20 -6.74 -9.02
N ASP A 52 9.24 -6.19 -9.77
CA ASP A 52 9.49 -5.62 -11.12
C ASP A 52 10.22 -4.27 -11.10
N ILE A 53 10.39 -3.63 -9.93
CA ILE A 53 11.13 -2.37 -9.81
C ILE A 53 12.65 -2.62 -9.73
N ILE A 54 13.05 -3.85 -9.40
CA ILE A 54 14.46 -4.23 -9.35
C ILE A 54 14.82 -4.82 -10.71
N GLU A 55 15.09 -3.95 -11.70
CA GLU A 55 15.83 -4.37 -12.91
C GLU A 55 17.28 -4.66 -12.49
N VAL A 56 17.58 -5.92 -12.18
CA VAL A 56 18.96 -6.39 -12.04
C VAL A 56 19.47 -6.68 -13.45
N GLU A 57 20.26 -5.77 -14.01
CA GLU A 57 20.78 -5.91 -15.39
C GLU A 57 21.74 -7.12 -15.54
N GLU A 58 22.36 -7.59 -14.46
CA GLU A 58 23.13 -8.85 -14.44
C GLU A 58 23.23 -9.37 -12.99
N VAL A 59 22.70 -10.58 -12.75
CA VAL A 59 22.95 -11.31 -11.50
C VAL A 59 24.23 -12.11 -11.72
N GLU A 60 25.38 -11.61 -11.28
CA GLU A 60 26.57 -12.46 -11.19
C GLU A 60 26.30 -13.58 -10.17
N GLU A 61 26.70 -14.82 -10.46
CA GLU A 61 26.36 -16.01 -9.66
C GLU A 61 26.84 -15.95 -8.18
N ASP A 62 27.66 -14.95 -7.81
CA ASP A 62 28.21 -14.80 -6.47
C ASP A 62 27.53 -13.71 -5.60
N VAL A 63 26.50 -13.01 -6.11
CA VAL A 63 25.79 -11.96 -5.34
C VAL A 63 25.17 -12.50 -4.05
N GLU A 64 24.72 -13.76 -4.04
CA GLU A 64 24.15 -14.41 -2.86
C GLU A 64 25.17 -14.57 -1.72
N LYS A 65 26.44 -14.88 -2.05
CA LYS A 65 27.50 -15.04 -1.04
C LYS A 65 27.97 -13.71 -0.46
N GLU A 66 27.95 -12.63 -1.24
CA GLU A 66 28.29 -11.29 -0.75
C GLU A 66 27.21 -10.75 0.19
N LEU A 67 25.94 -10.84 -0.17
CA LEU A 67 24.82 -10.41 0.67
C LEU A 67 24.79 -11.15 2.02
N LEU A 68 25.08 -12.46 2.01
CA LEU A 68 25.14 -13.26 3.23
C LEU A 68 26.32 -12.89 4.14
N LYS A 69 27.46 -12.48 3.56
CA LYS A 69 28.61 -11.97 4.33
C LYS A 69 28.34 -10.61 4.93
N GLU A 70 27.66 -9.72 4.20
CA GLU A 70 27.31 -8.39 4.66
C GLU A 70 26.35 -8.46 5.86
N LEU A 71 25.31 -9.29 5.77
CA LEU A 71 24.35 -9.53 6.86
C LEU A 71 24.98 -10.26 8.07
N ALA A 72 26.00 -11.09 7.86
CA ALA A 72 26.70 -11.78 8.93
C ALA A 72 27.79 -10.90 9.60
N GLY A 73 28.31 -9.90 8.90
CA GLY A 73 29.34 -8.98 9.39
C GLY A 73 28.83 -7.86 10.30
N GLU A 74 27.50 -7.66 10.40
CA GLU A 74 26.89 -6.71 11.34
C GLU A 74 26.75 -7.26 12.78
N TYR A 75 27.23 -8.48 13.04
CA TYR A 75 27.17 -9.15 14.35
C TYR A 75 28.55 -9.44 14.98
N GLU A 76 29.57 -8.61 14.72
CA GLU A 76 30.77 -8.52 15.58
C GLU A 76 31.01 -7.09 16.10
#